data_AF-A0A521K735-F1
#
_entry.id   AF-A0A521K735-F1
#
_cell.length_a   1.000
_cell.length_b   1.000
_cell.length_c   1.000
_cell.angle_alpha   90.00
_cell.angle_beta   90.00
_cell.angle_gamma   90.00
#
_symmetry.space_group_name_H-M   'P 1'
#
loop_
_entity.id
_entity.type
_entity.pdbx_description
1 polymer ?
#
loop_
_entity_poly.entity_id
_entity_poly.type
_entity_poly.pdbx_seq_one_letter_code
_entity_poly.pdbx_strand_id
1 'polypeptide(L)'
;MPISIIIFLASVAMSTPTALSTTTQLEHKSPQTLNQYVNEYFQETPVLADIAWCESRMRHIDASTGKVIRGTVDSDDTGIMQINTRYHGAEAEKLGLDIKTLSGNLEYAKYLYDKEGTKPWKSSKACWGHLASK
;
A
#
# COMPACT_ATOMS: atom_id res chain seq x y z
N MET A 1 0.70 82.45 36.25
CA MET A 1 -0.35 82.17 35.25
C MET A 1 -0.41 80.65 35.03
N PRO A 2 -1.58 80.01 35.14
CA PRO A 2 -1.75 78.57 34.95
C PRO A 2 -2.04 78.26 33.48
N ILE A 3 -1.41 77.22 32.92
CA ILE A 3 -1.87 76.63 31.66
C ILE A 3 -2.00 75.13 31.90
N SER A 4 -3.25 74.73 32.12
CA SER A 4 -3.71 73.36 32.01
C SER A 4 -3.43 72.84 30.62
N ILE A 5 -2.79 71.67 30.51
CA ILE A 5 -2.75 70.90 29.26
C ILE A 5 -3.38 69.54 29.52
N ILE A 6 -4.41 69.31 28.72
CA ILE A 6 -5.39 68.24 28.75
C ILE A 6 -4.71 66.92 28.37
N ILE A 7 -4.95 65.89 29.17
CA ILE A 7 -4.57 64.49 28.91
C ILE A 7 -5.46 63.97 27.78
N PHE A 8 -4.90 63.72 26.60
CA PHE A 8 -5.56 62.93 25.56
C PHE A 8 -5.29 61.44 25.82
N LEU A 9 -6.30 60.74 26.35
CA LEU A 9 -6.36 59.28 26.34
C LEU A 9 -6.59 58.80 24.90
N ALA A 10 -5.52 58.40 24.21
CA ALA A 10 -5.63 57.68 22.95
C ALA A 10 -5.94 56.20 23.25
N SER A 11 -7.20 55.81 23.11
CA SER A 11 -7.61 54.41 23.13
C SER A 11 -7.11 53.71 21.87
N VAL A 12 -6.00 52.99 21.96
CA VAL A 12 -5.55 52.09 20.89
C VAL A 12 -6.43 50.84 20.95
N ALA A 13 -7.40 50.74 20.03
CA ALA A 13 -8.13 49.50 19.83
C ALA A 13 -7.15 48.46 19.27
N MET A 14 -6.72 47.52 20.11
CA MET A 14 -5.97 46.35 19.66
C MET A 14 -6.92 45.46 18.85
N SER A 15 -6.91 45.60 17.52
CA SER A 15 -7.50 44.61 16.63
C SER A 15 -6.74 43.29 16.84
N THR A 16 -7.41 42.32 17.43
CA THR A 16 -6.84 40.99 17.67
C THR A 16 -6.49 40.37 16.31
N PRO A 17 -5.25 39.87 16.12
CA PRO A 17 -4.96 39.05 14.95
C PRO A 17 -5.81 37.78 15.09
N THR A 18 -6.82 37.64 14.23
CA THR A 18 -7.53 36.37 14.07
C THR A 18 -6.49 35.35 13.63
N ALA A 19 -6.12 34.44 14.52
CA ALA A 19 -5.27 33.31 14.17
C ALA A 19 -5.95 32.56 13.02
N LEU A 20 -5.30 32.56 11.86
CA LEU A 20 -5.68 31.76 10.71
C LEU A 20 -5.53 30.29 11.13
N SER A 21 -6.64 29.66 11.53
CA SER A 21 -6.68 28.21 11.70
C SER A 21 -6.36 27.58 10.35
N THR A 22 -5.10 27.13 10.20
CA THR A 22 -4.75 26.12 9.21
C THR A 22 -5.50 24.87 9.61
N THR A 23 -6.71 24.72 9.10
CA THR A 23 -7.41 23.44 9.11
C THR A 23 -6.54 22.50 8.31
N THR A 24 -5.77 21.66 9.00
CA THR A 24 -5.21 20.44 8.43
C THR A 24 -6.40 19.70 7.82
N GLN A 25 -6.55 19.82 6.51
CA GLN A 25 -7.39 18.93 5.72
C GLN A 25 -6.77 17.56 5.92
N LEU A 26 -7.25 16.82 6.93
CA LEU A 26 -7.08 15.38 6.99
C LEU A 26 -7.81 14.87 5.74
N GLU A 27 -7.03 14.67 4.69
CA GLU A 27 -7.43 14.05 3.44
C GLU A 27 -8.17 12.77 3.82
N HIS A 28 -9.50 12.82 3.73
CA HIS A 28 -10.36 11.67 3.94
C HIS A 28 -10.14 10.74 2.74
N LYS A 29 -8.98 10.05 2.70
CA LYS A 29 -8.75 8.96 1.77
C LYS A 29 -9.83 7.94 2.07
N SER A 30 -10.79 7.83 1.16
CA SER A 30 -11.79 6.76 1.13
C SER A 30 -11.11 5.41 1.37
N PRO A 31 -11.79 4.42 1.99
CA PRO A 31 -11.19 3.11 2.23
C PRO A 31 -10.68 2.54 0.90
N GLN A 32 -9.36 2.37 0.82
CA GLN A 32 -8.70 1.83 -0.36
C GLN A 32 -9.02 0.34 -0.49
N THR A 33 -9.47 -0.07 -1.67
CA THR A 33 -9.67 -1.50 -1.95
C THR A 33 -8.31 -2.20 -2.04
N LEU A 34 -8.27 -3.50 -1.75
CA LEU A 34 -7.03 -4.29 -1.90
C LEU A 34 -6.49 -4.24 -3.34
N ASN A 35 -7.37 -4.25 -4.33
CA ASN A 35 -6.98 -4.09 -5.73
C ASN A 35 -6.28 -2.75 -5.97
N GLN A 36 -6.84 -1.63 -5.50
CA GLN A 36 -6.19 -0.32 -5.62
C GLN A 36 -4.84 -0.28 -4.91
N TYR A 37 -4.74 -0.87 -3.72
CA TYR A 37 -3.48 -0.97 -2.97
C TYR A 37 -2.40 -1.72 -3.73
N VAL A 38 -2.72 -2.87 -4.32
CA VAL A 38 -1.75 -3.66 -5.08
C VAL A 38 -1.33 -2.94 -6.36
N ASN A 39 -2.25 -2.27 -7.06
CA ASN A 39 -1.91 -1.49 -8.25
C ASN A 39 -1.01 -0.29 -7.92
N GLU A 40 -1.29 0.43 -6.83
CA GLU A 40 -0.44 1.55 -6.37
C GLU A 40 0.93 1.04 -5.90
N TYR A 41 0.97 -0.05 -5.13
CA TYR A 41 2.20 -0.66 -4.65
C TYR A 41 3.12 -1.10 -5.81
N PHE A 42 2.55 -1.64 -6.89
CA PHE A 42 3.28 -2.08 -8.07
C PHE A 42 3.23 -1.10 -9.25
N GLN A 43 2.99 0.19 -9.02
CA GLN A 43 2.87 1.16 -10.11
C GLN A 43 4.09 1.20 -11.06
N GLU A 44 5.29 0.97 -10.52
CA GLU A 44 6.55 0.94 -11.29
C GLU A 44 6.80 -0.40 -12.00
N THR A 45 6.08 -1.45 -11.59
CA THR A 45 6.12 -2.78 -12.21
C THR A 45 4.71 -3.37 -12.35
N PRO A 46 3.84 -2.79 -13.20
CA PRO A 46 2.41 -3.12 -13.25
C PRO A 46 2.10 -4.59 -13.51
N VAL A 47 2.99 -5.30 -14.20
CA VAL A 47 2.87 -6.75 -14.44
C VAL A 47 2.75 -7.56 -13.13
N LEU A 48 3.30 -7.09 -12.01
CA LEU A 48 3.12 -7.76 -10.72
C LEU A 48 1.69 -7.61 -10.18
N ALA A 49 0.99 -6.52 -10.48
CA ALA A 49 -0.43 -6.40 -10.16
C ALA A 49 -1.27 -7.36 -11.03
N ASP A 50 -0.94 -7.48 -12.33
CA ASP A 50 -1.60 -8.46 -13.21
C ASP A 50 -1.38 -9.90 -12.75
N ILE A 51 -0.16 -10.23 -12.32
CA ILE A 51 0.19 -11.52 -11.70
C ILE A 51 -0.66 -11.72 -10.44
N ALA A 52 -0.73 -10.75 -9.53
CA ALA A 52 -1.55 -10.84 -8.33
C ALA A 52 -3.03 -11.16 -8.65
N TRP A 53 -3.59 -10.51 -9.68
CA TRP A 53 -4.94 -10.81 -10.15
C TRP A 53 -5.07 -12.24 -10.66
N CYS A 54 -4.10 -12.73 -11.43
CA CYS A 54 -4.13 -14.07 -12.00
C CYS A 54 -3.90 -15.18 -10.98
N GLU A 55 -3.05 -14.94 -9.98
CA GLU A 55 -2.70 -15.90 -8.94
C GLU A 55 -3.82 -16.07 -7.89
N SER A 56 -4.47 -14.97 -7.49
CA SER A 56 -5.39 -15.02 -6.34
C SER A 56 -6.75 -14.37 -6.57
N ARG A 57 -6.94 -13.65 -7.68
CA ARG A 57 -8.07 -12.72 -7.89
C ARG A 57 -8.08 -11.59 -6.85
N MET A 58 -6.89 -11.04 -6.55
CA MET A 58 -6.69 -9.97 -5.56
C MET A 58 -7.22 -10.35 -4.17
N ARG A 59 -6.90 -11.55 -3.71
CA ARG A 59 -7.24 -12.03 -2.37
C ARG A 59 -5.99 -12.48 -1.65
N HIS A 60 -5.87 -12.09 -0.39
CA HIS A 60 -4.82 -12.59 0.49
C HIS A 60 -5.40 -13.52 1.57
N ILE A 61 -6.60 -13.20 2.05
CA ILE A 61 -7.31 -13.93 3.09
C ILE A 61 -8.54 -14.63 2.49
N ASP A 62 -8.79 -15.85 2.93
CA ASP A 62 -10.01 -16.58 2.67
C ASP A 62 -11.13 -16.00 3.54
N ALA A 63 -12.18 -15.49 2.91
CA ALA A 63 -13.27 -14.81 3.61
C ALA A 63 -14.08 -15.71 4.54
N SER A 64 -14.09 -17.03 4.32
CA SER A 64 -14.86 -17.98 5.13
C SER A 64 -14.09 -18.45 6.36
N THR A 65 -12.76 -18.56 6.26
CA THR A 65 -11.90 -19.09 7.34
C THR A 65 -11.09 -18.02 8.06
N GLY A 66 -10.92 -16.84 7.47
CA GLY A 66 -10.04 -15.78 7.97
C GLY A 66 -8.54 -16.09 7.86
N LYS A 67 -8.17 -17.19 7.20
CA LYS A 67 -6.76 -17.61 7.03
C LYS A 67 -6.20 -17.11 5.71
N VAL A 68 -4.87 -17.01 5.62
CA VAL A 68 -4.18 -16.73 4.35
C VAL A 68 -4.52 -17.82 3.34
N ILE A 69 -4.86 -17.40 2.12
CA ILE A 69 -5.20 -18.34 1.04
C ILE A 69 -4.00 -19.23 0.71
N ARG A 70 -4.29 -20.49 0.39
CA ARG A 70 -3.32 -21.45 -0.11
C ARG A 70 -3.70 -21.91 -1.51
N GLY A 71 -2.70 -22.30 -2.30
CA GLY A 71 -2.92 -22.83 -3.63
C GLY A 71 -3.76 -24.10 -3.60
N THR A 72 -4.55 -24.28 -4.66
CA THR A 72 -5.41 -25.48 -4.82
C THR A 72 -4.62 -26.69 -5.31
N VAL A 73 -3.57 -26.45 -6.12
CA VAL A 73 -2.71 -27.50 -6.69
C VAL A 73 -1.52 -27.79 -5.76
N ASP A 74 -0.81 -26.75 -5.34
CA ASP A 74 0.23 -26.84 -4.31
C ASP A 74 -0.20 -26.00 -3.10
N SER A 75 -0.35 -26.66 -1.95
CA SER A 75 -0.76 -25.99 -0.71
C SER A 75 0.34 -25.12 -0.12
N ASP A 76 1.58 -25.21 -0.62
CA ASP A 76 2.67 -24.34 -0.21
C ASP A 76 2.62 -22.97 -0.87
N ASP A 77 1.88 -22.80 -1.98
CA ASP A 77 1.63 -21.50 -2.60
C ASP A 77 0.77 -20.64 -1.66
N THR A 78 1.25 -19.45 -1.29
CA THR A 78 0.67 -18.66 -0.19
C THR A 78 0.35 -17.22 -0.62
N GLY A 79 -0.83 -16.77 -0.20
CA GLY A 79 -1.21 -15.36 -0.25
C GLY A 79 -1.50 -14.84 -1.66
N ILE A 80 -1.49 -13.51 -1.80
CA ILE A 80 -1.99 -12.81 -2.99
C ILE A 80 -1.12 -13.05 -4.24
N MET A 81 0.17 -13.27 -4.03
CA MET A 81 1.16 -13.56 -5.07
C MET A 81 1.41 -15.07 -5.25
N GLN A 82 0.71 -15.92 -4.49
CA GLN A 82 0.86 -17.38 -4.50
C GLN A 82 2.34 -17.83 -4.44
N ILE A 83 3.12 -17.21 -3.55
CA ILE A 83 4.55 -17.55 -3.38
C ILE A 83 4.66 -18.92 -2.72
N ASN A 84 5.38 -19.84 -3.36
CA ASN A 84 5.60 -21.18 -2.84
C ASN A 84 6.54 -21.17 -1.62
N THR A 85 5.98 -21.41 -0.45
CA THR A 85 6.70 -21.34 0.84
C THR A 85 7.81 -22.39 0.97
N ARG A 86 7.73 -23.52 0.25
CA ARG A 86 8.75 -24.57 0.26
C ARG A 86 10.07 -24.10 -0.37
N TYR A 87 9.99 -23.38 -1.49
CA TYR A 87 11.17 -22.89 -2.21
C TYR A 87 11.67 -21.55 -1.69
N HIS A 88 10.75 -20.71 -1.20
CA HIS A 88 11.04 -19.31 -0.94
C HIS A 88 11.03 -18.93 0.55
N GLY A 89 10.47 -19.76 1.43
CA GLY A 89 10.31 -19.44 2.84
C GLY A 89 11.64 -19.14 3.55
N ALA A 90 12.64 -20.01 3.37
CA ALA A 90 13.94 -19.84 4.02
C ALA A 90 14.69 -18.58 3.56
N GLU A 91 14.51 -18.15 2.31
CA GLU A 91 15.13 -16.93 1.81
C GLU A 91 14.36 -15.69 2.28
N ALA A 92 13.02 -15.75 2.28
CA ALA A 92 12.19 -14.68 2.83
C ALA A 92 12.51 -14.40 4.31
N GLU A 93 12.67 -15.44 5.12
CA GLU A 93 13.04 -15.33 6.53
C GLU A 93 14.40 -14.64 6.72
N LYS A 94 15.41 -14.96 5.89
CA LYS A 94 16.72 -14.28 5.94
C LYS A 94 16.64 -12.79 5.61
N LEU A 95 15.71 -12.43 4.73
CA LEU A 95 15.43 -11.03 4.37
C LEU A 95 14.55 -10.32 5.41
N GLY A 96 14.06 -11.02 6.42
CA GLY A 96 13.13 -10.47 7.42
C GLY A 96 11.71 -10.27 6.89
N LEU A 97 11.34 -10.97 5.82
CA LEU A 97 10.04 -10.84 5.16
C LEU A 97 9.12 -12.01 5.54
N ASP A 98 8.00 -11.72 6.20
CA ASP A 98 6.95 -12.71 6.42
C ASP A 98 5.98 -12.76 5.22
N ILE A 99 6.19 -13.73 4.34
CA ILE A 99 5.38 -13.95 3.13
C ILE A 99 3.94 -14.40 3.41
N LYS A 100 3.57 -14.65 4.67
CA LYS A 100 2.18 -14.89 5.10
C LYS A 100 1.46 -13.59 5.46
N THR A 101 2.16 -12.47 5.57
CA THR A 101 1.54 -11.14 5.67
C THR A 101 1.31 -10.55 4.29
N LEU A 102 0.36 -9.63 4.14
CA LEU A 102 0.13 -8.96 2.87
C LEU A 102 1.40 -8.20 2.41
N SER A 103 1.99 -7.40 3.29
CA SER A 103 3.18 -6.60 2.97
C SER A 103 4.37 -7.46 2.61
N GLY A 104 4.70 -8.48 3.41
CA GLY A 104 5.83 -9.37 3.12
C GLY A 104 5.62 -10.21 1.86
N ASN A 105 4.39 -10.59 1.53
CA ASN A 105 4.06 -11.29 0.29
C ASN A 105 4.29 -10.40 -0.95
N LEU A 106 3.88 -9.13 -0.89
CA LEU A 106 4.10 -8.17 -1.99
C LEU A 106 5.58 -7.80 -2.14
N GLU A 107 6.27 -7.54 -1.02
CA GLU A 107 7.68 -7.17 -1.00
C GLU A 107 8.57 -8.32 -1.50
N TYR A 108 8.28 -9.56 -1.07
CA TYR A 108 9.02 -10.71 -1.55
C TYR A 108 8.76 -11.00 -3.04
N ALA A 109 7.53 -10.76 -3.53
CA ALA A 109 7.26 -10.85 -4.96
C ALA A 109 8.05 -9.81 -5.77
N LYS A 110 8.20 -8.58 -5.24
CA LYS A 110 9.06 -7.57 -5.85
C LYS A 110 10.52 -8.03 -5.88
N TYR A 111 11.04 -8.57 -4.77
CA TYR A 111 12.38 -9.17 -4.70
C TYR A 111 12.58 -10.27 -5.76
N LEU A 112 11.64 -11.21 -5.87
CA LEU A 112 11.70 -12.27 -6.88
C LEU A 112 11.70 -11.71 -8.30
N TYR A 113 10.87 -10.71 -8.58
CA TYR A 113 10.82 -10.08 -9.89
C TYR A 113 12.13 -9.41 -10.26
N ASP A 114 12.74 -8.69 -9.32
CA ASP A 114 14.01 -7.99 -9.56
C ASP A 114 15.15 -8.99 -9.83
N LYS A 115 15.05 -10.22 -9.31
CA LYS A 115 16.01 -11.32 -9.52
C LYS A 115 15.75 -12.12 -10.80
N GLU A 116 14.49 -12.43 -11.08
CA GLU A 116 14.11 -13.48 -12.04
C GLU A 116 13.11 -13.03 -13.10
N GLY A 117 12.62 -11.80 -13.01
CA GLY A 117 11.50 -11.30 -13.79
C GLY A 117 10.22 -12.08 -13.47
N THR A 118 9.46 -12.43 -14.50
CA THR A 118 8.17 -13.12 -14.36
C THR A 118 8.28 -14.65 -14.32
N LYS A 119 9.50 -15.21 -14.29
CA LYS A 119 9.72 -16.66 -14.35
C LYS A 119 9.00 -17.45 -13.23
N PRO A 120 8.96 -17.00 -11.96
CA PRO A 120 8.27 -17.74 -10.90
C PRO A 120 6.79 -17.96 -11.18
N TRP A 121 6.14 -17.05 -11.91
CA TRP A 121 4.71 -17.09 -12.26
C TRP A 121 4.45 -17.56 -13.70
N LYS A 122 5.36 -18.34 -14.28
CA LYS A 122 5.21 -18.84 -15.65
C LYS A 122 3.95 -19.69 -15.83
N SER A 123 3.51 -20.40 -14.81
CA SER A 123 2.30 -21.24 -14.82
C SER A 123 1.03 -20.44 -15.16
N SER A 124 0.94 -19.19 -14.69
CA SER A 124 -0.20 -18.30 -14.91
C SER A 124 -0.01 -17.35 -16.10
N LYS A 125 1.06 -17.52 -16.91
CA LYS A 125 1.39 -16.64 -18.04
C LYS A 125 0.26 -16.46 -19.04
N ALA A 126 -0.53 -17.49 -19.30
CA ALA A 126 -1.68 -17.39 -20.19
C ALA A 126 -2.73 -16.39 -19.68
N CYS A 127 -2.77 -16.10 -18.38
CA CYS A 127 -3.65 -15.07 -17.81
C CYS A 127 -3.00 -13.68 -17.87
N TRP A 128 -1.86 -13.47 -17.20
CA TRP A 128 -1.28 -12.12 -17.07
C TRP A 128 -0.61 -11.62 -18.35
N GLY A 129 -0.17 -12.53 -19.24
CA GLY A 129 0.45 -12.15 -20.50
C GLY A 129 -0.47 -11.38 -21.45
N HIS A 130 -1.79 -11.60 -21.35
CA HIS A 130 -2.80 -10.84 -22.10
C HIS A 130 -3.21 -9.52 -21.44
N LEU A 131 -2.95 -9.37 -20.14
CA LEU A 131 -3.24 -8.16 -19.39
C LEU A 131 -2.12 -7.14 -19.59
N ALA A 132 -0.87 -7.59 -19.45
CA ALA A 132 0.32 -6.76 -19.58
C ALA A 132 0.62 -6.28 -21.00
N SER A 133 -0.08 -6.80 -22.02
CA SER A 133 0.09 -6.40 -23.43
C SER A 133 -0.86 -5.27 -23.87
N LYS A 134 -1.69 -4.76 -22.97
CA LYS A 134 -2.66 -3.69 -23.22
C LYS A 134 -2.11 -2.35 -22.76
#